data_AF-A0A7Y7BH08-F1
#
_entry.id   AF-A0A7Y7BH08-F1
#
_cell.length_a   1.000
_cell.length_b   1.000
_cell.length_c   1.000
_cell.angle_alpha   90.00
_cell.angle_beta   90.00
_cell.angle_gamma   90.00
#
_symmetry.space_group_name_H-M   'P 1'
#
loop_
_entity.id
_entity.type
_entity.pdbx_description
1 polymer ?
#
loop_
_entity_poly.entity_id
_entity_poly.type
_entity_poly.pdbx_seq_one_letter_code
_entity_poly.pdbx_strand_id
1 'polypeptide(L)'
;VCILGAMAIVLFVLPKAVNADIGVVETLADVPAIGYAFPLVGLFIAPIYPLLNSVVLSALPKKLHSSMSGLIIIFSALGGTLGSRIVGYLFRELGADQAFTYTLVPMTLLLVVIFILKKLTAKAAA
;
A
#
# COMPACT_ATOMS: atom_id res chain seq x y z
N VAL A 1 -8.18 -9.31 3.34
CA VAL A 1 -7.46 -10.30 2.51
C VAL A 1 -6.33 -9.64 1.72
N CYS A 2 -6.61 -8.62 0.90
CA CYS A 2 -5.60 -8.00 0.04
C CYS A 2 -4.37 -7.44 0.79
N ILE A 3 -4.56 -6.76 1.92
CA ILE A 3 -3.46 -6.26 2.76
C ILE A 3 -2.59 -7.41 3.30
N LEU A 4 -3.20 -8.52 3.72
CA LEU A 4 -2.47 -9.70 4.19
C LEU A 4 -1.62 -10.31 3.06
N GLY A 5 -2.18 -10.39 1.84
CA GLY A 5 -1.46 -10.86 0.66
C GLY A 5 -0.28 -9.95 0.32
N ALA A 6 -0.47 -8.63 0.33
CA ALA A 6 0.60 -7.67 0.10
C ALA A 6 1.72 -7.78 1.16
N MET A 7 1.37 -7.89 2.45
CA MET A 7 2.35 -8.06 3.53
C MET A 7 3.14 -9.37 3.40
N ALA A 8 2.47 -10.47 3.01
CA ALA A 8 3.16 -11.75 2.78
C ALA A 8 4.19 -11.63 1.63
N ILE A 9 3.83 -10.97 0.53
CA ILE A 9 4.77 -10.76 -0.58
C ILE A 9 5.94 -9.88 -0.14
N VAL A 10 5.68 -8.78 0.57
CA VAL A 10 6.74 -7.91 1.09
C VAL A 10 7.72 -8.67 1.99
N LEU A 11 7.22 -9.55 2.86
CA LEU A 11 8.07 -10.33 3.78
C LEU A 11 8.88 -11.44 3.09
N PHE A 12 8.29 -12.15 2.13
CA PHE A 12 8.90 -13.37 1.58
C PHE A 12 9.60 -13.15 0.23
N VAL A 13 9.11 -12.22 -0.57
CA VAL A 13 9.54 -12.03 -1.96
C VAL A 13 10.54 -10.89 -2.10
N LEU A 14 10.26 -9.72 -1.50
CA LEU A 14 11.12 -8.54 -1.65
C LEU A 14 12.55 -8.74 -1.11
N PRO A 15 12.78 -9.27 0.11
CA PRO A 15 14.16 -9.47 0.58
C PRO A 15 14.91 -10.48 -0.31
N LYS A 16 14.22 -11.50 -0.83
CA LYS A 16 14.83 -12.46 -1.76
C LYS A 16 15.08 -11.87 -3.16
N ALA A 17 14.28 -10.90 -3.59
CA ALA A 17 14.46 -10.21 -4.86
C ALA A 17 15.60 -9.18 -4.81
N VAL A 18 15.73 -8.46 -3.71
CA VAL A 18 16.77 -7.43 -3.54
C VAL A 18 18.15 -8.04 -3.29
N ASN A 19 18.21 -9.20 -2.63
CA ASN A 19 19.46 -9.93 -2.40
C ASN A 19 19.78 -10.96 -3.50
N ALA A 20 19.00 -11.00 -4.58
CA ALA A 20 19.33 -11.86 -5.72
C ALA A 20 20.57 -11.27 -6.42
N ASP A 21 21.55 -12.11 -6.71
CA ASP A 21 22.75 -11.71 -7.44
C ASP A 21 22.35 -11.35 -8.88
N ILE A 22 22.29 -10.04 -9.15
CA ILE A 22 21.92 -9.51 -10.46
C ILE A 22 23.20 -9.39 -11.26
N GLY A 23 23.40 -10.32 -12.19
CA GLY A 23 24.40 -10.16 -13.26
C GLY A 23 24.06 -8.97 -14.17
N VAL A 24 24.80 -8.81 -15.26
CA VAL A 24 24.51 -7.75 -16.25
C VAL A 24 23.15 -8.05 -16.89
N VAL A 25 22.15 -7.20 -16.63
CA VAL A 25 20.81 -7.30 -17.22
C VAL A 25 20.81 -6.56 -18.55
N GLU A 26 20.94 -7.27 -19.67
CA GLU A 26 20.87 -6.68 -21.01
C GLU A 26 19.46 -6.77 -21.60
N THR A 27 18.67 -7.75 -21.16
CA THR A 27 17.30 -7.99 -21.63
C THR A 27 16.32 -8.21 -20.48
N LEU A 28 15.02 -8.02 -20.74
CA LEU A 28 13.99 -8.30 -19.73
C LEU A 28 13.99 -9.76 -19.26
N ALA A 29 14.50 -10.71 -20.06
CA ALA A 29 14.61 -12.13 -19.71
C ALA A 29 15.75 -12.41 -18.73
N ASP A 30 16.72 -11.50 -18.59
CA ASP A 30 17.85 -11.62 -17.65
C ASP A 30 17.44 -11.21 -16.23
N VAL A 31 16.22 -10.70 -16.05
CA VAL A 31 15.70 -10.36 -14.73
C VAL A 31 15.41 -11.66 -13.96
N PRO A 32 15.91 -11.80 -12.71
CA PRO A 32 15.61 -12.95 -11.87
C PRO A 32 14.10 -13.21 -11.79
N ALA A 33 13.68 -14.48 -11.83
CA ALA A 33 12.27 -14.86 -11.82
C ALA A 33 11.46 -14.22 -10.67
N ILE A 34 12.12 -13.93 -9.56
CA ILE A 34 11.52 -13.28 -8.39
C ILE A 34 11.22 -11.79 -8.59
N GLY A 35 11.89 -11.11 -9.53
CA GLY A 35 11.59 -9.74 -9.93
C GLY A 35 10.18 -9.60 -10.53
N TYR A 36 9.67 -10.63 -11.20
CA TYR A 36 8.29 -10.67 -11.71
C TYR A 36 7.22 -10.82 -10.64
N ALA A 37 7.61 -11.06 -9.38
CA ALA A 37 6.67 -11.04 -8.27
C ALA A 37 6.43 -9.61 -7.73
N PHE A 38 7.18 -8.60 -8.18
CA PHE A 38 6.98 -7.20 -7.78
C PHE A 38 5.61 -6.64 -8.22
N PRO A 39 5.14 -6.83 -9.48
CA PRO A 39 3.81 -6.40 -9.91
C PRO A 39 2.64 -7.03 -9.12
N LEU A 40 2.82 -8.23 -8.55
CA LEU A 40 1.81 -8.86 -7.70
C LEU A 40 1.52 -8.02 -6.45
N VAL A 41 2.51 -7.30 -5.90
CA VAL A 41 2.27 -6.36 -4.80
C VAL A 41 1.27 -5.28 -5.23
N GLY A 42 1.47 -4.71 -6.41
CA GLY A 42 0.57 -3.72 -7.00
C GLY A 42 -0.85 -4.26 -7.19
N LEU A 43 -0.98 -5.51 -7.66
CA LEU A 43 -2.27 -6.19 -7.82
C LEU A 43 -3.05 -6.27 -6.50
N PHE A 44 -2.38 -6.60 -5.39
CA PHE A 44 -3.04 -6.67 -4.08
C PHE A 44 -3.34 -5.29 -3.48
N ILE A 45 -2.53 -4.26 -3.78
CA ILE A 45 -2.75 -2.91 -3.24
C ILE A 45 -3.82 -2.14 -4.03
N ALA A 46 -3.91 -2.35 -5.35
CA ALA A 46 -4.82 -1.63 -6.26
C ALA A 46 -6.28 -1.48 -5.76
N PRO A 47 -6.97 -2.54 -5.29
CA PRO A 47 -8.37 -2.42 -4.90
C PRO A 47 -8.58 -1.68 -3.57
N ILE A 48 -7.56 -1.49 -2.74
CA ILE A 48 -7.70 -0.95 -1.39
C ILE A 48 -8.29 0.47 -1.43
N TYR A 49 -7.73 1.35 -2.25
CA TYR A 49 -8.12 2.76 -2.28
C TYR A 49 -9.55 2.97 -2.82
N PRO A 50 -9.96 2.38 -3.97
CA PRO A 50 -11.35 2.45 -4.43
C PRO A 50 -12.36 1.89 -3.42
N LEU A 51 -12.04 0.75 -2.77
CA LEU A 51 -12.93 0.13 -1.80
C LEU A 51 -13.12 1.01 -0.55
N LEU A 52 -12.04 1.60 -0.03
CA LEU A 52 -12.14 2.48 1.14
C LEU A 52 -12.97 3.73 0.85
N ASN A 53 -12.74 4.38 -0.29
CA ASN A 53 -13.51 5.55 -0.68
C ASN A 53 -14.99 5.22 -0.85
N SER A 54 -15.31 4.05 -1.42
CA SER A 54 -16.69 3.60 -1.54
C SER A 54 -17.34 3.40 -0.17
N VAL A 55 -16.69 2.70 0.77
CA VAL A 55 -17.26 2.46 2.12
C VAL A 55 -17.51 3.76 2.87
N VAL A 56 -16.55 4.70 2.82
CA VAL A 56 -16.66 6.00 3.50
C VAL A 56 -17.81 6.83 2.93
N LEU A 57 -17.91 6.93 1.59
CA LEU A 57 -18.97 7.70 0.95
C LEU A 57 -20.34 7.05 1.16
N SER A 58 -20.45 5.73 1.10
CA SER A 58 -21.71 5.00 1.34
C SER A 58 -22.22 5.14 2.77
N ALA A 59 -21.33 5.40 3.75
CA ALA A 59 -21.71 5.62 5.14
C ALA A 59 -22.15 7.07 5.46
N LEU A 60 -21.97 8.01 4.52
CA LEU A 60 -22.27 9.43 4.70
C LEU A 60 -23.52 9.86 3.92
N PRO A 61 -24.28 10.85 4.41
CA PRO A 61 -25.43 11.39 3.68
C PRO A 61 -24.96 12.09 2.39
N LYS A 62 -25.75 11.95 1.31
CA LYS A 62 -25.42 12.45 -0.04
C LYS A 62 -24.94 13.91 -0.09
N LYS A 63 -25.50 14.77 0.78
CA LYS A 63 -25.13 16.19 0.90
C LYS A 63 -23.64 16.43 1.25
N LEU A 64 -22.98 15.46 1.87
CA LEU A 64 -21.57 15.55 2.29
C LEU A 64 -20.60 14.85 1.31
N HIS A 65 -21.11 14.19 0.26
CA HIS A 65 -20.24 13.45 -0.67
C HIS A 65 -19.22 14.34 -1.37
N SER A 66 -19.63 15.55 -1.78
CA SER A 66 -18.74 16.52 -2.42
C SER A 66 -17.60 16.95 -1.49
N SER A 67 -17.94 17.39 -0.27
CA SER A 67 -16.94 17.82 0.72
C SER A 67 -16.01 16.68 1.12
N MET A 68 -16.54 15.46 1.31
CA MET A 68 -15.72 14.31 1.67
C MET A 68 -14.79 13.88 0.54
N SER A 69 -15.25 13.91 -0.72
CA SER A 69 -14.40 13.65 -1.88
C SER A 69 -13.23 14.64 -1.96
N GLY A 70 -13.46 15.93 -1.67
CA GLY A 70 -12.39 16.92 -1.60
C GLY A 70 -11.35 16.57 -0.54
N LEU A 71 -11.80 16.17 0.66
CA LEU A 71 -10.92 15.77 1.76
C LEU A 71 -10.09 14.53 1.41
N ILE A 72 -10.71 13.53 0.77
CA ILE A 72 -10.05 12.32 0.28
C ILE A 72 -8.91 12.68 -0.69
N ILE A 73 -9.16 13.57 -1.66
CA ILE A 73 -8.16 13.99 -2.65
C ILE A 73 -6.97 14.69 -1.98
N ILE A 74 -7.24 15.63 -1.07
CA ILE A 74 -6.20 16.40 -0.37
C ILE A 74 -5.30 15.46 0.45
N PHE A 75 -5.88 14.58 1.27
CA PHE A 75 -5.09 13.65 2.08
C PHE A 75 -4.36 12.60 1.24
N SER A 76 -4.90 12.22 0.08
CA SER A 76 -4.22 11.29 -0.83
C SER A 76 -3.00 11.93 -1.48
N ALA A 77 -3.09 13.19 -1.89
CA ALA A 77 -1.95 13.94 -2.42
C ALA A 77 -0.86 14.15 -1.34
N LEU A 78 -1.27 14.50 -0.12
CA LEU A 78 -0.36 14.63 1.02
C LEU A 78 0.30 13.28 1.38
N GLY A 79 -0.48 12.21 1.44
CA GLY A 79 0.03 10.87 1.71
C GLY A 79 0.99 10.38 0.63
N GLY A 80 0.70 10.63 -0.65
CA GLY A 80 1.58 10.27 -1.76
C GLY A 80 2.92 11.00 -1.74
N THR A 81 2.90 12.31 -1.44
CA THR A 81 4.12 13.13 -1.37
C THR A 81 4.96 12.81 -0.14
N LEU A 82 4.34 12.66 1.04
CA LEU A 82 5.04 12.27 2.26
C LEU A 82 5.54 10.83 2.18
N GLY A 83 4.73 9.89 1.70
CA GLY A 83 5.07 8.49 1.57
C GLY A 83 6.26 8.26 0.65
N SER A 84 6.26 8.88 -0.53
CA SER A 84 7.40 8.79 -1.48
C SER A 84 8.68 9.38 -0.90
N ARG A 85 8.61 10.50 -0.16
CA ARG A 85 9.77 11.06 0.53
C ARG A 85 10.28 10.17 1.65
N ILE A 86 9.40 9.62 2.50
CA ILE A 86 9.79 8.74 3.61
C ILE A 86 10.44 7.48 3.06
N VAL A 87 9.82 6.83 2.07
CA VAL A 87 10.39 5.64 1.45
C VAL A 87 11.72 5.98 0.77
N GLY A 88 11.80 7.06 0.00
CA GLY A 88 13.07 7.49 -0.62
C GLY A 88 14.19 7.77 0.39
N TYR A 89 13.86 8.36 1.53
CA TYR A 89 14.81 8.57 2.62
C TYR A 89 15.27 7.24 3.25
N LEU A 90 14.33 6.33 3.56
CA LEU A 90 14.64 5.00 4.08
C LEU A 90 15.52 4.21 3.12
N PHE A 91 15.25 4.26 1.81
CA PHE A 91 16.08 3.62 0.78
C PHE A 91 17.51 4.15 0.79
N ARG A 92 17.69 5.44 1.02
CA ARG A 92 19.01 6.08 1.02
C ARG A 92 19.84 5.74 2.25
N GLU A 93 19.22 5.63 3.43
CA GLU A 93 19.95 5.37 4.68
C GLU A 93 20.09 3.89 5.02
N LEU A 94 19.05 3.09 4.78
CA LEU A 94 18.97 1.70 5.25
C LEU A 94 19.14 0.67 4.13
N GLY A 95 19.13 1.10 2.87
CA GLY A 95 19.13 0.20 1.72
C GLY A 95 17.73 -0.31 1.35
N ALA A 96 17.61 -0.89 0.16
CA ALA A 96 16.34 -1.30 -0.42
C ALA A 96 15.67 -2.46 0.34
N ASP A 97 16.46 -3.39 0.87
CA ASP A 97 15.97 -4.58 1.60
C ASP A 97 15.23 -4.20 2.89
N GLN A 98 15.83 -3.30 3.68
CA GLN A 98 15.25 -2.82 4.93
C GLN A 98 14.13 -1.83 4.67
N ALA A 99 14.30 -0.91 3.72
CA ALA A 99 13.31 0.13 3.45
C ALA A 99 11.94 -0.46 3.03
N PHE A 100 11.92 -1.54 2.26
CA PHE A 100 10.68 -2.24 1.95
C PHE A 100 10.06 -2.93 3.17
N THR A 101 10.86 -3.50 4.06
CA THR A 101 10.36 -4.09 5.31
C THR A 101 9.69 -3.03 6.20
N TYR A 102 10.21 -1.80 6.23
CA TYR A 102 9.57 -0.68 6.92
C TYR A 102 8.19 -0.30 6.36
N THR A 103 7.87 -0.64 5.10
CA THR A 103 6.52 -0.44 4.55
C THR A 103 5.46 -1.34 5.17
N LEU A 104 5.85 -2.38 5.92
CA LEU A 104 4.91 -3.17 6.73
C LEU A 104 4.25 -2.33 7.83
N VAL A 105 4.95 -1.34 8.37
CA VAL A 105 4.40 -0.46 9.41
C VAL A 105 3.15 0.28 8.91
N PRO A 106 3.16 1.06 7.80
CA PRO A 106 1.95 1.68 7.31
C PRO A 106 0.88 0.68 6.84
N MET A 107 1.25 -0.52 6.36
CA MET A 107 0.27 -1.57 6.01
C MET A 107 -0.46 -2.12 7.25
N THR A 108 0.25 -2.35 8.35
CA THR A 108 -0.36 -2.77 9.63
C THR A 108 -1.26 -1.67 10.21
N LEU A 109 -0.81 -0.42 10.18
CA LEU A 109 -1.60 0.74 10.60
C LEU A 109 -2.89 0.84 9.78
N LEU A 110 -2.80 0.68 8.46
CA LEU A 110 -3.97 0.65 7.57
C LEU A 110 -4.95 -0.47 7.97
N LEU A 111 -4.45 -1.67 8.28
CA LEU A 111 -5.28 -2.80 8.72
C LEU A 111 -6.05 -2.46 10.01
N VAL A 112 -5.38 -1.85 10.99
CA VAL A 112 -6.02 -1.38 12.24
C VAL A 112 -7.09 -0.32 11.95
N VAL A 113 -6.77 0.67 11.11
CA VAL A 113 -7.72 1.73 10.73
C VAL A 113 -8.96 1.16 10.04
N ILE A 114 -8.80 0.17 9.16
CA ILE A 114 -9.94 -0.51 8.50
C ILE A 114 -10.82 -1.23 9.51
N PHE A 115 -10.22 -1.86 10.53
CA PHE A 115 -11.01 -2.52 11.58
C PHE A 115 -11.83 -1.51 12.40
N ILE A 116 -11.23 -0.35 12.72
CA ILE A 116 -11.93 0.75 13.36
C ILE A 116 -13.05 1.29 12.46
N LEU A 117 -12.76 1.52 11.17
CA LEU A 117 -13.73 1.99 10.19
C LEU A 117 -14.93 1.04 10.09
N LYS A 118 -14.68 -0.27 10.00
CA LYS A 118 -15.74 -1.29 10.00
C LYS A 118 -16.63 -1.18 11.24
N LYS A 119 -16.04 -0.98 12.43
CA LYS A 119 -16.79 -0.82 13.69
C LYS A 119 -17.62 0.47 13.69
N LEU A 120 -17.08 1.58 13.17
CA LEU A 120 -17.78 2.86 13.09
C LEU A 120 -18.94 2.81 12.09
N THR A 121 -18.72 2.26 10.90
CA THR A 121 -19.76 2.13 9.87
C THR A 121 -20.85 1.14 10.30
N ALA A 122 -20.50 0.04 10.96
CA ALA A 122 -21.49 -0.89 11.51
C ALA A 122 -22.38 -0.23 12.58
N LYS A 123 -21.80 0.65 13.42
CA LYS A 123 -22.56 1.41 14.43
C LYS A 123 -23.44 2.50 13.79
N ALA A 124 -23.03 3.08 12.67
CA ALA A 124 -23.82 4.09 11.96
C ALA A 124 -25.00 3.51 11.19
N ALA A 125 -24.96 2.21 10.88
CA ALA A 125 -26.03 1.48 10.18
C ALA A 125 -27.04 0.79 11.13
N ALA A 126 -26.77 0.79 12.44
CA ALA A 126 -27.63 0.23 13.49
C ALA A 126 -28.35 1.35 14.25
#